data_AF-A0A3C0ENE2-F1
#
_entry.id   AF-A0A3C0ENE2-F1
#
_cell.length_a   1.000
_cell.length_b   1.000
_cell.length_c   1.000
_cell.angle_alpha   90.00
_cell.angle_beta   90.00
_cell.angle_gamma   90.00
#
_symmetry.space_group_name_H-M   'P 1'
#
loop_
_entity.id
_entity.type
_entity.pdbx_description
1 polymer ?
#
loop_
_entity_poly.entity_id
_entity_poly.type
_entity_poly.pdbx_seq_one_letter_code
_entity_poly.pdbx_strand_id
1 'polypeptide(L)'
;MFPMLLLVSTLVHAQDKPVLPDNGTAMIPVDALFVSPLEGAAIKSVIKSQVPVKDMHFDKALRVSIPVKPQWDRDIQLNIPTTLPIADGDALYLELWARTLSSDDAQNQMGEIRLVLEQNFKPWKKIIWMKQEVGKQWTHFQIPVLSRMVLDTGKAKVALRLGGRQQVLELAGLRLLNFGQTVDVKTLPHSDLNYMGMAPDSPWRAEAEKRIEQYRKGDLAIKLVDLSGKPITNAQVHVQMTRHAFSFGSVYNTRWFHGKNSVTADAAKYKQTFKELFNIGVDEGAMKWTAWENPKAWAGINASLDWMKQNNIDVRGHCLVWGSFLRMPKDIPSIIDKPDVLKRRIIDHIHDAVGATRGKVITWDVVNEPQSHTDVFKNLDDEVMVDWFKAAHEANPTIGLTLNETTTGSMDGGMDRFEKHARMLMAKGAPITSLGFQSHFSQLGMPIPKVYAILERFGKLGLDLEITEFDYSGVDENMQAAFTRDYMTICFSHPKVTSFLHWGFWAGSHWRPDRALFNKDWTIKPNGQAYKDLVFGKWWTDQKLSTDSQGSIQTRGFLGDYTLTIKADGKTMTRTLRLGSEGSTLKIVMP
;
A
#
# COMPACT_ATOMS: atom_id res chain seq x y z
N MET A 1 -8.63 21.82 24.60
CA MET A 1 -7.28 22.27 25.00
C MET A 1 -6.65 21.16 25.81
N PHE A 2 -5.75 20.39 25.21
CA PHE A 2 -4.98 19.33 25.88
C PHE A 2 -3.51 19.51 25.47
N PRO A 3 -2.54 19.36 26.38
CA PRO A 3 -1.14 19.55 26.08
C PRO A 3 -0.64 18.35 25.26
N MET A 4 -0.07 18.64 24.08
CA MET A 4 0.50 17.64 23.20
C MET A 4 1.89 17.27 23.74
N LEU A 5 2.09 15.99 24.07
CA LEU A 5 3.38 15.44 24.43
C LEU A 5 4.31 15.57 23.21
N LEU A 6 5.42 16.29 23.37
CA LEU A 6 6.49 16.33 22.38
C LEU A 6 6.96 14.89 22.11
N LEU A 7 7.05 14.53 20.83
CA LEU A 7 7.99 13.50 20.40
C LEU A 7 9.38 13.96 20.86
N VAL A 8 9.88 13.35 21.93
CA VAL A 8 11.29 13.40 22.24
C VAL A 8 11.96 12.53 21.17
N SER A 9 12.32 13.13 20.04
CA SER A 9 13.51 12.66 19.33
C SER A 9 14.60 12.58 20.38
N THR A 10 15.26 11.43 20.51
CA THR A 10 16.48 11.34 21.30
C THR A 10 17.34 12.54 20.94
N LEU A 11 17.54 13.42 21.93
CA LEU A 11 18.46 14.55 21.84
C LEU A 11 19.85 13.93 21.68
N VAL A 12 20.24 13.60 20.43
CA VAL A 12 21.65 13.56 20.08
C VAL A 12 22.13 14.96 20.42
N HIS A 13 22.97 15.07 21.44
CA HIS A 13 23.47 16.36 21.88
C HIS A 13 24.11 17.04 20.67
N ALA A 14 23.92 18.35 20.56
CA ALA A 14 24.38 19.19 19.43
C ALA A 14 25.89 19.09 19.09
N GLN A 15 26.65 18.30 19.85
CA GLN A 15 28.09 18.11 19.77
C GLN A 15 28.53 16.70 19.33
N ASP A 16 27.64 15.69 19.28
CA ASP A 16 28.06 14.34 18.92
C ASP A 16 28.16 14.18 17.39
N LYS A 17 29.37 13.90 16.90
CA LYS A 17 29.55 13.39 15.53
C LYS A 17 29.12 11.92 15.51
N PRO A 18 28.25 11.49 14.57
CA PRO A 18 27.96 10.07 14.44
C PRO A 18 29.25 9.31 14.13
N VAL A 19 29.46 8.19 14.84
CA VAL A 19 30.57 7.29 14.57
C VAL A 19 30.25 6.55 13.28
N LEU A 20 30.88 6.98 12.19
CA LEU A 20 30.81 6.35 10.88
C LEU A 20 32.06 5.48 10.67
N PRO A 21 31.98 4.41 9.87
CA PRO A 21 33.17 3.70 9.41
C PRO A 21 34.17 4.63 8.71
N ASP A 22 35.47 4.37 8.85
CA ASP A 22 36.50 5.26 8.31
C ASP A 22 36.64 5.20 6.77
N ASN A 23 36.04 4.21 6.11
CA ASN A 23 36.15 3.96 4.67
C ASN A 23 35.10 4.72 3.81
N GLY A 24 34.31 5.62 4.40
CA GLY A 24 33.31 6.39 3.68
C GLY A 24 33.93 7.43 2.74
N THR A 25 33.66 7.33 1.44
CA THR A 25 34.17 8.30 0.45
C THR A 25 33.10 9.34 0.10
N ALA A 26 33.45 10.62 0.20
CA ALA A 26 32.53 11.72 -0.12
C ALA A 26 32.19 11.78 -1.61
N MET A 27 30.89 11.83 -1.91
CA MET A 27 30.34 11.85 -3.27
C MET A 27 29.87 13.23 -3.72
N ILE A 28 29.91 14.24 -2.84
CA ILE A 28 29.57 15.63 -3.15
C ILE A 28 30.59 16.56 -2.46
N PRO A 29 30.85 17.76 -3.00
CA PRO A 29 31.70 18.75 -2.34
C PRO A 29 31.18 19.12 -0.94
N VAL A 30 32.10 19.34 0.01
CA VAL A 30 31.75 19.66 1.41
C VAL A 30 30.99 20.98 1.54
N ASP A 31 31.24 21.93 0.63
CA ASP A 31 30.58 23.23 0.57
C ASP A 31 29.39 23.27 -0.39
N ALA A 32 29.00 22.13 -0.99
CA ALA A 32 27.97 22.06 -2.03
C ALA A 32 26.66 22.74 -1.63
N LEU A 33 26.23 22.59 -0.38
CA LEU A 33 25.02 23.23 0.15
C LEU A 33 25.04 24.76 -0.02
N PHE A 34 26.21 25.37 0.11
CA PHE A 34 26.37 26.82 0.06
C PHE A 34 26.58 27.34 -1.35
N VAL A 35 27.37 26.62 -2.16
CA VAL A 35 27.75 27.07 -3.51
C VAL A 35 26.72 26.73 -4.59
N SER A 36 25.91 25.68 -4.41
CA SER A 36 24.93 25.27 -5.43
C SER A 36 23.80 26.30 -5.56
N PRO A 37 23.42 26.70 -6.79
CA PRO A 37 22.33 27.66 -6.99
C PRO A 37 20.97 27.05 -6.63
N LEU A 38 20.01 27.92 -6.28
CA LEU A 38 18.60 27.52 -6.29
C LEU A 38 18.12 27.41 -7.73
N GLU A 39 17.35 26.37 -8.01
CA GLU A 39 16.76 26.05 -9.31
C GLU A 39 15.27 25.77 -9.15
N GLY A 40 14.52 25.93 -10.25
CA GLY A 40 13.09 25.62 -10.33
C GLY A 40 12.24 26.81 -10.78
N ALA A 41 10.95 26.56 -11.02
CA ALA A 41 10.06 27.54 -11.63
C ALA A 41 9.68 28.71 -10.70
N ALA A 42 9.87 28.58 -9.39
CA ALA A 42 9.35 29.51 -8.38
C ALA A 42 10.45 30.17 -7.51
N ILE A 43 11.69 30.24 -8.00
CA ILE A 43 12.83 30.75 -7.22
C ILE A 43 12.91 32.29 -7.15
N LYS A 44 12.16 33.02 -7.99
CA LYS A 44 12.32 34.49 -8.13
C LYS A 44 12.10 35.28 -6.83
N SER A 45 11.20 34.81 -5.97
CA SER A 45 10.87 35.44 -4.69
C SER A 45 11.59 34.81 -3.50
N VAL A 46 12.46 33.82 -3.74
CA VAL A 46 13.13 33.06 -2.69
C VAL A 46 14.43 33.75 -2.31
N ILE A 47 14.63 33.99 -1.01
CA ILE A 47 15.88 34.55 -0.50
C ILE A 47 16.74 33.43 0.04
N LYS A 48 17.96 33.32 -0.50
CA LYS A 48 19.01 32.39 -0.05
C LYS A 48 20.14 33.19 0.58
N SER A 49 20.51 32.89 1.82
CA SER A 49 21.63 33.54 2.51
C SER A 49 22.41 32.55 3.39
N GLN A 50 23.69 32.82 3.62
CA GLN A 50 24.46 32.12 4.65
C GLN A 50 24.31 32.86 5.98
N VAL A 51 24.12 32.12 7.07
CA VAL A 51 23.97 32.67 8.42
C VAL A 51 24.89 31.93 9.39
N PRO A 52 25.47 32.62 10.40
CA PRO A 52 26.28 31.96 11.41
C PRO A 52 25.41 31.08 12.31
N VAL A 53 25.96 29.95 12.74
CA VAL A 53 25.36 29.04 13.73
C VAL A 53 26.29 28.95 14.93
N LYS A 54 25.70 29.01 16.12
CA LYS A 54 26.38 28.77 17.39
C LYS A 54 25.92 27.43 17.96
N ASP A 55 26.75 26.86 18.83
CA ASP A 55 26.41 25.67 19.64
C ASP A 55 26.11 24.39 18.84
N MET A 56 26.59 24.33 17.60
CA MET A 56 26.57 23.13 16.75
C MET A 56 28.01 22.81 16.30
N HIS A 57 28.26 21.59 15.84
CA HIS A 57 29.56 21.19 15.26
C HIS A 57 29.83 21.79 13.86
N PHE A 58 28.93 22.63 13.35
CA PHE A 58 29.08 23.45 12.15
C PHE A 58 28.86 24.93 12.51
N ASP A 59 29.58 25.83 11.84
CA ASP A 59 29.65 27.26 12.15
C ASP A 59 28.70 28.13 11.31
N LYS A 60 28.09 27.54 10.27
CA LYS A 60 27.21 28.23 9.34
C LYS A 60 26.09 27.33 8.81
N ALA A 61 24.98 27.96 8.48
CA ALA A 61 23.83 27.34 7.84
C ALA A 61 23.40 28.12 6.60
N LEU A 62 22.76 27.42 5.69
CA LEU A 62 22.04 28.00 4.58
C LEU A 62 20.62 28.33 5.02
N ARG A 63 20.28 29.63 5.07
CA ARG A 63 18.91 30.08 5.28
C ARG A 63 18.20 30.26 3.95
N VAL A 64 17.00 29.69 3.84
CA VAL A 64 16.13 29.81 2.66
C VAL A 64 14.76 30.33 3.10
N SER A 65 14.35 31.49 2.59
CA SER A 65 13.06 32.11 2.88
C SER A 65 12.14 32.00 1.67
N ILE A 66 11.02 31.31 1.83
CA ILE A 66 10.03 30.99 0.80
C ILE A 66 8.73 31.70 1.16
N PRO A 67 8.45 32.87 0.56
CA PRO A 67 7.31 33.70 0.96
C PRO A 67 5.97 33.18 0.42
N VAL A 68 5.97 32.34 -0.60
CA VAL A 68 4.77 31.76 -1.22
C VAL A 68 5.02 30.30 -1.53
N LYS A 69 4.11 29.41 -1.12
CA LYS A 69 4.17 27.99 -1.45
C LYS A 69 3.99 27.80 -2.98
N PRO A 70 4.95 27.19 -3.68
CA PRO A 70 4.79 26.87 -5.09
C PRO A 70 3.86 25.66 -5.31
N GLN A 71 3.49 25.41 -6.56
CA GLN A 71 2.67 24.25 -6.91
C GLN A 71 3.38 22.92 -6.59
N TRP A 72 4.69 22.84 -6.89
CA TRP A 72 5.48 21.65 -6.64
C TRP A 72 6.70 21.95 -5.77
N ASP A 73 7.04 21.02 -4.87
CA ASP A 73 8.21 21.15 -4.00
C ASP A 73 9.53 21.41 -4.76
N ARG A 74 9.68 20.77 -5.93
CA ARG A 74 10.82 20.88 -6.83
C ARG A 74 10.96 22.23 -7.53
N ASP A 75 9.94 23.08 -7.47
CA ASP A 75 10.00 24.41 -8.10
C ASP A 75 10.93 25.35 -7.32
N ILE A 76 11.38 24.94 -6.13
CA ILE A 76 12.46 25.55 -5.35
C ILE A 76 13.35 24.43 -4.83
N GLN A 77 14.52 24.21 -5.46
CA GLN A 77 15.41 23.13 -5.06
C GLN A 77 16.89 23.47 -5.27
N LEU A 78 17.77 22.76 -4.55
CA LEU A 78 19.19 22.65 -4.87
C LEU A 78 19.42 21.34 -5.62
N ASN A 79 20.26 21.34 -6.66
CA ASN A 79 20.68 20.14 -7.39
C ASN A 79 22.20 20.01 -7.32
N ILE A 80 22.70 18.88 -6.81
CA ILE A 80 24.13 18.64 -6.55
C ILE A 80 24.52 17.31 -7.20
N PRO A 81 25.13 17.33 -8.41
CA PRO A 81 25.61 16.11 -9.06
C PRO A 81 26.68 15.39 -8.23
N THR A 82 26.70 14.06 -8.29
CA THR A 82 27.72 13.26 -7.60
C THR A 82 29.07 13.35 -8.32
N THR A 83 30.16 13.36 -7.55
CA THR A 83 31.55 13.37 -8.04
C THR A 83 32.13 11.97 -8.25
N LEU A 84 31.38 10.93 -7.86
CA LEU A 84 31.76 9.52 -7.95
C LEU A 84 30.61 8.67 -8.53
N PRO A 85 30.90 7.50 -9.10
CA PRO A 85 29.88 6.56 -9.56
C PRO A 85 29.19 5.85 -8.37
N ILE A 86 28.05 5.22 -8.66
CA ILE A 86 27.31 4.34 -7.76
C ILE A 86 27.23 2.96 -8.41
N ALA A 87 27.60 1.90 -7.69
CA ALA A 87 27.41 0.51 -8.12
C ALA A 87 26.16 -0.12 -7.47
N ASP A 88 25.69 -1.22 -8.06
CA ASP A 88 24.67 -2.07 -7.42
C ASP A 88 25.26 -2.71 -6.17
N GLY A 89 24.54 -2.63 -5.05
CA GLY A 89 24.98 -3.11 -3.75
C GLY A 89 25.79 -2.11 -2.92
N ASP A 90 26.06 -0.90 -3.40
CA ASP A 90 26.77 0.11 -2.60
C ASP A 90 25.93 0.55 -1.39
N ALA A 91 26.55 0.57 -0.21
CA ALA A 91 26.01 1.20 0.99
C ALA A 91 26.29 2.71 0.93
N LEU A 92 25.24 3.49 0.67
CA LEU A 92 25.28 4.95 0.60
C LEU A 92 24.74 5.55 1.91
N TYR A 93 25.22 6.73 2.26
CA TYR A 93 24.78 7.45 3.46
C TYR A 93 24.62 8.93 3.16
N LEU A 94 23.37 9.41 3.17
CA LEU A 94 23.03 10.83 3.02
C LEU A 94 22.72 11.41 4.39
N GLU A 95 23.28 12.56 4.72
CA GLU A 95 22.90 13.28 5.93
C GLU A 95 22.68 14.77 5.69
N LEU A 96 21.85 15.37 6.54
CA LEU A 96 21.56 16.80 6.54
C LEU A 96 21.10 17.23 7.94
N TRP A 97 21.51 18.41 8.38
CA TRP A 97 20.87 19.11 9.49
C TRP A 97 19.87 20.13 8.97
N ALA A 98 18.67 20.17 9.54
CA ALA A 98 17.70 21.21 9.22
C ALA A 98 16.92 21.69 10.45
N ARG A 99 16.49 22.95 10.42
CA ARG A 99 15.48 23.52 11.31
C ARG A 99 14.57 24.50 10.58
N THR A 100 13.40 24.77 11.15
CA THR A 100 12.43 25.74 10.65
C THR A 100 12.35 26.93 11.58
N LEU A 101 12.40 28.14 11.02
CA LEU A 101 12.19 29.37 11.78
C LEU A 101 10.71 29.79 11.79
N SER A 102 10.01 29.59 10.66
CA SER A 102 8.58 29.87 10.53
C SER A 102 7.97 29.04 9.39
N SER A 103 6.69 28.70 9.46
CA SER A 103 5.95 28.10 8.34
C SER A 103 4.45 28.45 8.38
N ASP A 104 3.76 28.16 7.26
CA ASP A 104 2.31 28.24 7.12
C ASP A 104 1.53 27.12 7.83
N ASP A 105 2.22 26.23 8.55
CA ASP A 105 1.58 25.25 9.41
C ASP A 105 1.02 25.93 10.68
N ALA A 106 -0.25 26.31 10.62
CA ALA A 106 -0.94 27.00 11.71
C ALA A 106 -1.00 26.18 13.01
N GLN A 107 -0.84 24.85 12.96
CA GLN A 107 -0.93 24.00 14.14
C GLN A 107 0.41 23.86 14.86
N ASN A 108 1.47 23.48 14.15
CA ASN A 108 2.74 23.10 14.80
C ASN A 108 3.93 23.96 14.35
N GLN A 109 3.74 24.88 13.39
CA GLN A 109 4.82 25.70 12.81
C GLN A 109 5.98 24.84 12.26
N MET A 110 5.66 23.65 11.74
CA MET A 110 6.62 22.74 11.13
C MET A 110 6.91 23.13 9.69
N GLY A 111 8.19 23.16 9.33
CA GLY A 111 8.62 23.30 7.94
C GLY A 111 8.67 21.94 7.26
N GLU A 112 8.96 21.95 5.97
CA GLU A 112 8.96 20.78 5.11
C GLU A 112 10.15 20.81 4.16
N ILE A 113 10.89 19.71 4.11
CA ILE A 113 11.94 19.47 3.12
C ILE A 113 11.70 18.14 2.41
N ARG A 114 12.21 18.00 1.19
CA ARG A 114 12.40 16.69 0.55
C ARG A 114 13.86 16.45 0.23
N LEU A 115 14.38 15.34 0.77
CA LEU A 115 15.70 14.80 0.54
C LEU A 115 15.63 13.79 -0.61
N VAL A 116 16.35 14.04 -1.70
CA VAL A 116 16.31 13.21 -2.89
C VAL A 116 17.71 12.80 -3.29
N LEU A 117 17.89 11.52 -3.59
CA LEU A 117 19.04 11.00 -4.33
C LEU A 117 18.49 10.31 -5.56
N GLU A 118 18.82 10.77 -6.75
CA GLU A 118 18.19 10.32 -7.99
C GLU A 118 19.14 10.34 -9.19
N GLN A 119 18.70 9.71 -10.29
CA GLN A 119 19.34 9.90 -11.58
C GLN A 119 19.34 11.39 -11.96
N ASN A 120 20.47 11.87 -12.46
CA ASN A 120 20.62 13.20 -13.01
C ASN A 120 20.21 13.27 -14.51
N PHE A 121 19.24 12.45 -14.90
CA PHE A 121 18.71 12.35 -16.25
C PHE A 121 17.35 11.64 -16.23
N LYS A 122 16.57 11.80 -17.30
CA LYS A 122 15.28 11.11 -17.47
C LYS A 122 15.47 9.59 -17.45
N PRO A 123 14.63 8.81 -16.74
CA PRO A 123 13.36 9.20 -16.14
C PRO A 123 13.45 9.60 -14.65
N TRP A 124 14.63 9.98 -14.15
CA TRP A 124 14.86 10.39 -12.76
C TRP A 124 14.48 9.32 -11.75
N LYS A 125 14.94 8.08 -11.95
CA LYS A 125 14.71 7.02 -10.94
C LYS A 125 15.35 7.44 -9.61
N LYS A 126 14.61 7.21 -8.52
CA LYS A 126 14.98 7.63 -7.16
C LYS A 126 15.67 6.48 -6.43
N ILE A 127 16.76 6.80 -5.75
CA ILE A 127 17.35 5.99 -4.69
C ILE A 127 16.77 6.46 -3.34
N ILE A 128 16.78 7.78 -3.08
CA ILE A 128 16.14 8.43 -1.91
C ILE A 128 15.08 9.42 -2.41
N TRP A 129 13.94 9.51 -1.73
CA TRP A 129 12.78 10.34 -2.09
C TRP A 129 11.99 10.81 -0.83
N MET A 130 12.72 11.22 0.19
CA MET A 130 12.17 11.32 1.54
C MET A 130 11.64 12.72 1.83
N LYS A 131 10.35 12.84 2.10
CA LYS A 131 9.77 14.08 2.64
C LYS A 131 9.89 14.06 4.15
N GLN A 132 10.30 15.19 4.74
CA GLN A 132 10.46 15.33 6.17
C GLN A 132 9.84 16.63 6.67
N GLU A 133 9.17 16.55 7.82
CA GLU A 133 8.79 17.73 8.58
C GLU A 133 9.96 18.13 9.49
N VAL A 134 10.19 19.44 9.60
CA VAL A 134 11.33 19.99 10.31
C VAL A 134 10.83 20.99 11.34
N GLY A 135 11.14 20.76 12.61
CA GLY A 135 10.74 21.64 13.71
C GLY A 135 11.68 22.81 13.94
N LYS A 136 11.44 23.56 15.03
CA LYS A 136 12.29 24.72 15.42
C LYS A 136 13.68 24.34 15.91
N GLN A 137 13.82 23.12 16.43
CA GLN A 137 15.10 22.58 16.85
C GLN A 137 15.86 22.01 15.66
N TRP A 138 17.19 22.01 15.75
CA TRP A 138 18.04 21.33 14.77
C TRP A 138 17.75 19.83 14.80
N THR A 139 17.40 19.28 13.64
CA THR A 139 17.19 17.85 13.44
C THR A 139 18.26 17.31 12.51
N HIS A 140 18.93 16.24 12.93
CA HIS A 140 19.88 15.49 12.10
C HIS A 140 19.14 14.39 11.35
N PHE A 141 19.15 14.48 10.03
CA PHE A 141 18.69 13.43 9.14
C PHE A 141 19.89 12.58 8.72
N GLN A 142 19.83 11.28 9.00
CA GLN A 142 20.87 10.29 8.71
C GLN A 142 20.18 9.14 7.96
N ILE A 143 20.49 9.00 6.67
CA ILE A 143 19.76 8.13 5.74
C ILE A 143 20.74 7.17 5.09
N PRO A 144 20.99 5.99 5.69
CA PRO A 144 21.68 4.91 5.01
C PRO A 144 20.75 4.26 3.98
N VAL A 145 21.28 3.89 2.81
CA VAL A 145 20.52 3.23 1.74
C VAL A 145 21.41 2.28 0.94
N LEU A 146 20.91 1.07 0.68
CA LEU A 146 21.56 0.14 -0.23
C LEU A 146 21.17 0.49 -1.67
N SER A 147 22.12 0.92 -2.49
CA SER A 147 21.86 1.17 -3.90
C SER A 147 21.54 -0.12 -4.63
N ARG A 148 20.49 -0.08 -5.46
CA ARG A 148 20.17 -1.12 -6.48
C ARG A 148 20.33 -0.59 -7.89
N MET A 149 21.15 0.45 -8.05
CA MET A 149 21.36 1.18 -9.29
C MET A 149 22.84 1.22 -9.63
N VAL A 150 23.13 1.14 -10.93
CA VAL A 150 24.46 1.39 -11.49
C VAL A 150 24.42 2.74 -12.21
N LEU A 151 25.22 3.71 -11.77
CA LEU A 151 25.26 5.06 -12.29
C LEU A 151 26.70 5.57 -12.38
N ASP A 152 27.10 6.06 -13.55
CA ASP A 152 28.42 6.69 -13.73
C ASP A 152 28.54 8.01 -12.95
N THR A 153 29.76 8.51 -12.81
CA THR A 153 30.04 9.83 -12.22
C THR A 153 29.17 10.94 -12.83
N GLY A 154 28.57 11.76 -11.97
CA GLY A 154 27.68 12.86 -12.37
C GLY A 154 26.30 12.44 -12.89
N LYS A 155 26.05 11.12 -13.04
CA LYS A 155 24.75 10.57 -13.46
C LYS A 155 23.79 10.35 -12.29
N ALA A 156 24.24 10.56 -11.05
CA ALA A 156 23.39 10.72 -9.88
C ALA A 156 23.47 12.17 -9.37
N LYS A 157 22.46 12.58 -8.60
CA LYS A 157 22.46 13.86 -7.88
C LYS A 157 21.74 13.77 -6.55
N VAL A 158 22.20 14.56 -5.58
CA VAL A 158 21.41 14.94 -4.41
C VAL A 158 20.56 16.14 -4.78
N ALA A 159 19.27 16.10 -4.51
CA ALA A 159 18.39 17.24 -4.60
C ALA A 159 17.70 17.54 -3.27
N LEU A 160 17.76 18.80 -2.85
CA LEU A 160 17.02 19.31 -1.68
C LEU A 160 15.86 20.13 -2.19
N ARG A 161 14.63 19.61 -2.09
CA ARG A 161 13.43 20.32 -2.56
C ARG A 161 12.73 20.98 -1.38
N LEU A 162 12.49 22.27 -1.50
CA LEU A 162 12.16 23.15 -0.38
C LEU A 162 10.78 23.80 -0.56
N GLY A 163 10.15 23.67 -1.72
CA GLY A 163 8.86 24.29 -2.04
C GLY A 163 7.62 23.64 -1.40
N GLY A 164 7.76 22.89 -0.31
CA GLY A 164 6.63 22.18 0.31
C GLY A 164 5.59 23.11 0.96
N ARG A 165 6.05 24.28 1.44
CA ARG A 165 5.29 25.25 2.24
C ARG A 165 5.76 26.68 1.97
N GLN A 166 4.98 27.66 2.39
CA GLN A 166 5.52 28.97 2.72
C GLN A 166 6.26 28.83 4.06
N GLN A 167 7.56 29.10 4.06
CA GLN A 167 8.43 28.77 5.19
C GLN A 167 9.78 29.47 5.17
N VAL A 168 10.45 29.49 6.32
CA VAL A 168 11.85 29.88 6.46
C VAL A 168 12.61 28.73 7.10
N LEU A 169 13.60 28.21 6.37
CA LEU A 169 14.38 27.05 6.76
C LEU A 169 15.85 27.42 6.97
N GLU A 170 16.54 26.68 7.84
CA GLU A 170 17.99 26.65 7.91
C GLU A 170 18.50 25.23 7.71
N LEU A 171 19.50 25.06 6.85
CA LEU A 171 20.07 23.78 6.44
C LEU A 171 21.59 23.79 6.68
N ALA A 172 22.17 22.71 7.16
CA ALA A 172 23.61 22.59 7.38
C ALA A 172 24.11 21.15 7.26
N GLY A 173 25.43 20.96 7.20
CA GLY A 173 26.06 19.64 7.32
C GLY A 173 25.68 18.60 6.25
N LEU A 174 25.32 19.03 5.04
CA LEU A 174 24.95 18.12 3.96
C LEU A 174 26.17 17.26 3.54
N ARG A 175 26.05 15.94 3.63
CA ARG A 175 27.05 14.99 3.11
C ARG A 175 26.38 13.81 2.41
N LEU A 176 27.00 13.32 1.36
CA LEU A 176 26.69 12.01 0.76
C LEU A 176 27.99 11.20 0.74
N LEU A 177 27.98 10.04 1.39
CA LEU A 177 29.12 9.12 1.47
C LEU A 177 28.79 7.79 0.77
N ASN A 178 29.79 7.18 0.16
CA ASN A 178 29.74 5.81 -0.34
C ASN A 178 30.72 4.94 0.45
N PHE A 179 30.22 3.88 1.07
CA PHE A 179 31.00 2.89 1.81
C PHE A 179 31.32 1.63 1.01
N GLY A 180 30.90 1.57 -0.26
CA GLY A 180 31.02 0.40 -1.12
C GLY A 180 30.14 -0.76 -0.66
N GLN A 181 30.49 -1.97 -1.06
CA GLN A 181 29.68 -3.18 -0.85
C GLN A 181 30.07 -3.98 0.40
N THR A 182 31.13 -3.56 1.10
CA THR A 182 31.69 -4.30 2.25
C THR A 182 31.06 -3.90 3.58
N VAL A 183 30.41 -2.73 3.64
CA VAL A 183 29.68 -2.27 4.81
C VAL A 183 28.23 -2.73 4.70
N ASP A 184 27.75 -3.47 5.71
CA ASP A 184 26.32 -3.71 5.85
C ASP A 184 25.64 -2.38 6.19
N VAL A 185 24.83 -1.90 5.24
CA VAL A 185 24.07 -0.65 5.36
C VAL A 185 23.22 -0.59 6.65
N LYS A 186 22.79 -1.75 7.17
CA LYS A 186 21.99 -1.86 8.39
C LYS A 186 22.77 -1.49 9.66
N THR A 187 24.10 -1.46 9.59
CA THR A 187 24.97 -1.10 10.73
C THR A 187 25.34 0.38 10.75
N LEU A 188 25.05 1.11 9.68
CA LEU A 188 25.27 2.56 9.63
C LEU A 188 24.27 3.27 10.56
N PRO A 189 24.68 4.38 11.22
CA PRO A 189 23.76 5.24 11.95
C PRO A 189 22.56 5.62 11.07
N HIS A 190 21.39 5.71 11.66
CA HIS A 190 20.20 6.20 10.97
C HIS A 190 19.39 7.04 11.94
N SER A 191 18.67 8.02 11.40
CA SER A 191 17.65 8.69 12.18
C SER A 191 16.50 7.71 12.42
N ASP A 192 15.78 7.84 13.53
CA ASP A 192 14.51 7.16 13.75
C ASP A 192 13.44 7.77 12.83
N LEU A 193 13.52 7.43 11.55
CA LEU A 193 12.66 7.96 10.49
C LEU A 193 11.34 7.20 10.55
N ASN A 194 10.49 7.61 11.48
CA ASN A 194 9.16 7.07 11.64
C ASN A 194 8.17 7.82 10.75
N TYR A 195 7.13 7.12 10.28
CA TYR A 195 5.98 7.81 9.73
C TYR A 195 5.10 8.36 10.84
N MET A 196 4.42 9.47 10.56
CA MET A 196 3.49 10.06 11.51
C MET A 196 2.35 9.07 11.82
N GLY A 197 2.17 8.76 13.10
CA GLY A 197 1.24 7.75 13.60
C GLY A 197 1.87 6.39 13.91
N MET A 198 3.18 6.20 13.74
CA MET A 198 3.86 4.93 14.09
C MET A 198 3.93 4.68 15.60
N ALA A 199 3.95 5.74 16.43
CA ALA A 199 4.12 5.63 17.87
C ALA A 199 3.12 4.62 18.50
N PRO A 200 3.55 3.77 19.46
CA PRO A 200 2.69 2.74 20.05
C PRO A 200 1.39 3.27 20.66
N ASP A 201 1.43 4.47 21.23
CA ASP A 201 0.33 5.18 21.89
C ASP A 201 -0.46 6.12 20.96
N SER A 202 -0.21 6.07 19.64
CA SER A 202 -0.91 6.91 18.67
C SER A 202 -2.45 6.74 18.79
N PRO A 203 -3.23 7.83 19.01
CA PRO A 203 -4.67 7.74 19.31
C PRO A 203 -5.50 7.02 18.26
N TRP A 204 -5.10 7.08 16.99
CA TRP A 204 -5.81 6.43 15.89
C TRP A 204 -5.96 4.92 16.09
N ARG A 205 -5.04 4.27 16.83
CA ARG A 205 -5.07 2.82 17.08
C ARG A 205 -6.28 2.42 17.92
N ALA A 206 -6.51 3.11 19.03
CA ALA A 206 -7.67 2.84 19.90
C ALA A 206 -8.98 3.08 19.15
N GLU A 207 -9.04 4.13 18.33
CA GLU A 207 -10.21 4.40 17.49
C GLU A 207 -10.38 3.35 16.38
N ALA A 208 -9.29 2.82 15.82
CA ALA A 208 -9.34 1.72 14.87
C ALA A 208 -9.88 0.45 15.52
N GLU A 209 -9.45 0.10 16.74
CA GLU A 209 -9.99 -1.06 17.47
C GLU A 209 -11.48 -0.93 17.75
N LYS A 210 -11.97 0.25 18.17
CA LYS A 210 -13.40 0.49 18.34
C LYS A 210 -14.19 0.24 17.05
N ARG A 211 -13.70 0.76 15.93
CA ARG A 211 -14.33 0.53 14.63
C ARG A 211 -14.25 -0.93 14.17
N ILE A 212 -13.14 -1.61 14.44
CA ILE A 212 -13.01 -3.06 14.15
C ILE A 212 -14.04 -3.85 14.96
N GLU A 213 -14.17 -3.58 16.25
CA GLU A 213 -15.18 -4.23 17.09
C GLU A 213 -16.60 -3.96 16.57
N GLN A 214 -16.88 -2.73 16.12
CA GLN A 214 -18.19 -2.32 15.62
C GLN A 214 -18.52 -2.91 14.25
N TYR A 215 -17.60 -2.87 13.28
CA TYR A 215 -17.90 -3.15 11.87
C TYR A 215 -17.41 -4.50 11.38
N ARG A 216 -16.45 -5.13 12.08
CA ARG A 216 -15.84 -6.40 11.65
C ARG A 216 -16.25 -7.58 12.50
N LYS A 217 -17.07 -7.37 13.52
CA LYS A 217 -17.60 -8.43 14.38
C LYS A 217 -19.12 -8.36 14.46
N GLY A 218 -19.73 -9.54 14.61
CA GLY A 218 -21.16 -9.72 14.80
C GLY A 218 -21.45 -10.45 16.11
N ASP A 219 -22.66 -10.25 16.64
CA ASP A 219 -23.14 -10.97 17.83
C ASP A 219 -23.51 -12.41 17.47
N LEU A 220 -23.07 -13.36 18.29
CA LEU A 220 -23.38 -14.79 18.16
C LEU A 220 -24.03 -15.30 19.45
N ALA A 221 -25.30 -15.68 19.34
CA ALA A 221 -26.06 -16.31 20.41
C ALA A 221 -26.33 -17.78 20.06
N ILE A 222 -25.97 -18.69 20.97
CA ILE A 222 -26.21 -20.13 20.82
C ILE A 222 -27.04 -20.62 22.00
N LYS A 223 -28.13 -21.33 21.72
CA LYS A 223 -28.98 -22.00 22.70
C LYS A 223 -28.96 -23.50 22.45
N LEU A 224 -28.47 -24.27 23.41
CA LEU A 224 -28.44 -25.73 23.36
C LEU A 224 -29.56 -26.31 24.22
N VAL A 225 -30.34 -27.22 23.61
CA VAL A 225 -31.41 -27.95 24.29
C VAL A 225 -31.35 -29.44 23.94
N ASP A 226 -31.87 -30.29 24.80
CA ASP A 226 -32.07 -31.70 24.52
C ASP A 226 -33.34 -31.93 23.67
N LEU A 227 -33.63 -33.20 23.34
CA LEU A 227 -34.83 -33.58 22.59
C LEU A 227 -36.16 -33.22 23.28
N SER A 228 -36.15 -33.02 24.60
CA SER A 228 -37.33 -32.56 25.36
C SER A 228 -37.46 -31.03 25.40
N GLY A 229 -36.48 -30.30 24.84
CA GLY A 229 -36.41 -28.84 24.87
C GLY A 229 -35.79 -28.28 26.16
N LYS A 230 -35.27 -29.13 27.05
CA LYS A 230 -34.61 -28.69 28.28
C LYS A 230 -33.21 -28.16 27.97
N PRO A 231 -32.77 -27.07 28.62
CA PRO A 231 -31.42 -26.55 28.43
C PRO A 231 -30.31 -27.54 28.79
N ILE A 232 -29.28 -27.61 27.96
CA ILE A 232 -28.07 -28.39 28.23
C ILE A 232 -27.00 -27.47 28.81
N THR A 233 -26.71 -27.63 30.09
CA THR A 233 -25.75 -26.81 30.86
C THR A 233 -24.32 -27.37 30.74
N ASN A 234 -23.30 -26.51 30.80
CA ASN A 234 -21.88 -26.88 30.76
C ASN A 234 -21.44 -27.66 29.51
N ALA A 235 -22.21 -27.61 28.43
CA ALA A 235 -21.83 -28.16 27.15
C ALA A 235 -20.67 -27.35 26.57
N GLN A 236 -19.63 -28.02 26.08
CA GLN A 236 -18.47 -27.38 25.48
C GLN A 236 -18.77 -27.05 24.03
N VAL A 237 -18.59 -25.79 23.63
CA VAL A 237 -18.76 -25.33 22.24
C VAL A 237 -17.46 -24.69 21.76
N HIS A 238 -16.90 -25.25 20.69
CA HIS A 238 -15.75 -24.69 20.01
C HIS A 238 -16.23 -23.91 18.78
N VAL A 239 -16.12 -22.59 18.83
CA VAL A 239 -16.49 -21.67 17.75
C VAL A 239 -15.25 -21.36 16.92
N GLN A 240 -15.15 -21.98 15.74
CA GLN A 240 -13.96 -21.88 14.88
C GLN A 240 -14.31 -21.18 13.58
N MET A 241 -13.74 -20.00 13.33
CA MET A 241 -13.82 -19.39 12.01
C MET A 241 -13.04 -20.25 11.01
N THR A 242 -13.56 -20.38 9.81
CA THR A 242 -12.97 -21.16 8.71
C THR A 242 -12.69 -20.30 7.48
N ARG A 243 -13.40 -19.18 7.31
CA ARG A 243 -13.15 -18.20 6.26
C ARG A 243 -13.54 -16.80 6.74
N HIS A 244 -12.64 -15.84 6.59
CA HIS A 244 -12.92 -14.44 6.88
C HIS A 244 -13.86 -13.84 5.80
N ALA A 245 -14.86 -13.03 6.19
CA ALA A 245 -15.74 -12.34 5.24
C ALA A 245 -15.02 -11.20 4.49
N PHE A 246 -14.18 -10.45 5.20
CA PHE A 246 -13.22 -9.53 4.58
C PHE A 246 -12.22 -10.27 3.68
N SER A 247 -11.95 -9.72 2.50
CA SER A 247 -11.07 -10.36 1.53
C SER A 247 -9.61 -9.99 1.78
N PHE A 248 -8.80 -10.97 2.20
CA PHE A 248 -7.35 -10.84 2.29
C PHE A 248 -6.70 -11.66 1.20
N GLY A 249 -5.84 -11.05 0.39
CA GLY A 249 -5.25 -11.77 -0.72
C GLY A 249 -3.91 -11.29 -1.22
N SER A 250 -3.50 -11.87 -2.34
CA SER A 250 -2.26 -11.53 -3.02
C SER A 250 -2.38 -11.73 -4.53
N VAL A 251 -1.47 -11.09 -5.27
CA VAL A 251 -1.15 -11.48 -6.64
C VAL A 251 -0.76 -12.95 -6.72
N TYR A 252 -1.24 -13.62 -7.76
CA TYR A 252 -0.72 -14.90 -8.23
C TYR A 252 -0.17 -14.81 -9.67
N ASN A 253 0.70 -15.76 -10.03
CA ASN A 253 1.24 -15.86 -11.39
C ASN A 253 0.87 -17.23 -12.01
N THR A 254 0.22 -17.21 -13.18
CA THR A 254 -0.25 -18.43 -13.89
C THR A 254 0.84 -19.48 -14.14
N ARG A 255 2.12 -19.08 -14.20
CA ARG A 255 3.25 -19.99 -14.40
C ARG A 255 3.36 -21.08 -13.33
N TRP A 256 2.82 -20.86 -12.13
CA TRP A 256 2.86 -21.84 -11.03
C TRP A 256 1.72 -22.86 -11.09
N PHE A 257 0.76 -22.65 -11.99
CA PHE A 257 -0.44 -23.49 -12.14
C PHE A 257 -0.41 -24.30 -13.43
N HIS A 258 0.42 -23.91 -14.40
CA HIS A 258 0.55 -24.61 -15.68
C HIS A 258 2.00 -24.63 -16.21
N GLY A 259 2.32 -25.64 -17.02
CA GLY A 259 3.62 -25.78 -17.67
C GLY A 259 4.73 -26.30 -16.74
N LYS A 260 5.98 -26.23 -17.20
CA LYS A 260 7.14 -26.84 -16.51
C LYS A 260 7.35 -26.32 -15.09
N ASN A 261 7.03 -25.05 -14.83
CA ASN A 261 7.18 -24.47 -13.50
C ASN A 261 6.15 -25.00 -12.50
N SER A 262 5.00 -25.53 -12.94
CA SER A 262 3.90 -25.93 -12.04
C SER A 262 4.13 -27.22 -11.24
N VAL A 263 5.18 -27.97 -11.58
CA VAL A 263 5.55 -29.27 -10.98
C VAL A 263 6.81 -29.20 -10.12
N THR A 264 7.34 -28.00 -9.87
CA THR A 264 8.51 -27.81 -9.00
C THR A 264 8.12 -27.82 -7.51
N ALA A 265 9.10 -28.02 -6.64
CA ALA A 265 8.92 -27.88 -5.20
C ALA A 265 8.44 -26.47 -4.81
N ASP A 266 8.99 -25.44 -5.46
CA ASP A 266 8.55 -24.05 -5.27
C ASP A 266 7.09 -23.86 -5.67
N ALA A 267 6.61 -24.49 -6.75
CA ALA A 267 5.21 -24.38 -7.14
C ALA A 267 4.27 -25.04 -6.12
N ALA A 268 4.66 -26.20 -5.57
CA ALA A 268 3.90 -26.85 -4.51
C ALA A 268 3.84 -25.95 -3.26
N LYS A 269 4.99 -25.39 -2.85
CA LYS A 269 5.07 -24.47 -1.70
C LYS A 269 4.30 -23.17 -1.94
N TYR A 270 4.38 -22.61 -3.14
CA TYR A 270 3.65 -21.41 -3.56
C TYR A 270 2.15 -21.61 -3.47
N LYS A 271 1.61 -22.67 -4.07
CA LYS A 271 0.18 -23.01 -4.04
C LYS A 271 -0.32 -23.25 -2.61
N GLN A 272 0.44 -24.01 -1.81
CA GLN A 272 0.07 -24.28 -0.42
C GLN A 272 0.06 -23.01 0.42
N THR A 273 1.13 -22.20 0.34
CA THR A 273 1.24 -20.94 1.09
C THR A 273 0.16 -19.95 0.67
N PHE A 274 -0.18 -19.89 -0.62
CA PHE A 274 -1.26 -19.03 -1.11
C PHE A 274 -2.60 -19.43 -0.48
N LYS A 275 -2.94 -20.73 -0.51
CA LYS A 275 -4.17 -21.28 0.06
C LYS A 275 -4.28 -21.05 1.58
N GLU A 276 -3.16 -21.14 2.30
CA GLU A 276 -3.13 -20.95 3.75
C GLU A 276 -3.34 -19.48 4.16
N LEU A 277 -2.88 -18.54 3.33
CA LEU A 277 -2.84 -17.13 3.72
C LEU A 277 -3.98 -16.29 3.15
N PHE A 278 -4.57 -16.70 2.02
CA PHE A 278 -5.38 -15.81 1.20
C PHE A 278 -6.71 -16.43 0.79
N ASN A 279 -7.76 -15.61 0.80
CA ASN A 279 -9.12 -16.01 0.41
C ASN A 279 -9.57 -15.39 -0.93
N ILE A 280 -8.75 -14.51 -1.51
CA ILE A 280 -8.91 -13.92 -2.85
C ILE A 280 -7.55 -13.83 -3.56
N GLY A 281 -7.53 -13.93 -4.88
CA GLY A 281 -6.36 -13.73 -5.72
C GLY A 281 -6.59 -12.79 -6.89
N VAL A 282 -5.52 -12.20 -7.41
CA VAL A 282 -5.52 -11.41 -8.64
C VAL A 282 -4.35 -11.86 -9.52
N ASP A 283 -4.58 -12.03 -10.82
CA ASP A 283 -3.49 -12.39 -11.73
C ASP A 283 -2.59 -11.17 -12.03
N GLU A 284 -1.28 -11.38 -12.03
CA GLU A 284 -0.27 -10.32 -12.24
C GLU A 284 -0.32 -9.70 -13.66
N GLY A 285 -0.69 -10.48 -14.68
CA GLY A 285 -0.66 -9.97 -16.04
C GLY A 285 -1.10 -10.87 -17.19
N ALA A 286 -1.32 -12.16 -17.02
CA ALA A 286 -1.98 -13.01 -18.01
C ALA A 286 -3.42 -12.56 -18.33
N MET A 287 -4.09 -11.91 -17.38
CA MET A 287 -5.46 -11.36 -17.56
C MET A 287 -5.50 -9.91 -18.05
N LYS A 288 -4.34 -9.29 -18.33
CA LYS A 288 -4.27 -7.98 -18.99
C LYS A 288 -4.51 -8.12 -20.49
N TRP A 289 -5.14 -7.12 -21.10
CA TRP A 289 -5.60 -7.16 -22.49
C TRP A 289 -4.61 -7.78 -23.49
N THR A 290 -3.37 -7.29 -23.57
CA THR A 290 -2.37 -7.85 -24.51
C THR A 290 -2.10 -9.34 -24.30
N ALA A 291 -2.07 -9.81 -23.05
CA ALA A 291 -1.82 -11.22 -22.74
C ALA A 291 -3.10 -12.07 -22.89
N TRP A 292 -4.27 -11.50 -22.63
CA TRP A 292 -5.57 -12.13 -22.80
C TRP A 292 -5.79 -12.63 -24.23
N GLU A 293 -5.41 -11.80 -25.22
CA GLU A 293 -5.53 -12.13 -26.65
C GLU A 293 -4.39 -13.02 -27.16
N ASN A 294 -3.47 -13.46 -26.29
CA ASN A 294 -2.45 -14.44 -26.63
C ASN A 294 -2.95 -15.85 -26.29
N PRO A 295 -3.20 -16.73 -27.28
CA PRO A 295 -3.70 -18.09 -27.04
C PRO A 295 -2.80 -18.92 -26.11
N LYS A 296 -1.49 -18.61 -26.03
CA LYS A 296 -0.55 -19.32 -25.15
C LYS A 296 -0.79 -19.03 -23.66
N ALA A 297 -1.46 -17.94 -23.30
CA ALA A 297 -1.75 -17.59 -21.92
C ALA A 297 -2.91 -18.41 -21.33
N TRP A 298 -3.87 -18.82 -22.16
CA TRP A 298 -5.15 -19.40 -21.74
C TRP A 298 -5.04 -20.70 -20.97
N ALA A 299 -4.07 -21.57 -21.29
CA ALA A 299 -3.86 -22.79 -20.52
C ALA A 299 -3.47 -22.49 -19.06
N GLY A 300 -2.67 -21.44 -18.83
CA GLY A 300 -2.32 -20.96 -17.50
C GLY A 300 -3.47 -20.25 -16.80
N ILE A 301 -4.21 -19.40 -17.52
CA ILE A 301 -5.40 -18.70 -16.99
C ILE A 301 -6.42 -19.74 -16.50
N ASN A 302 -6.82 -20.68 -17.36
CA ASN A 302 -7.80 -21.72 -17.01
C ASN A 302 -7.35 -22.57 -15.82
N ALA A 303 -6.10 -23.06 -15.84
CA ALA A 303 -5.58 -23.88 -14.75
C ALA A 303 -5.54 -23.14 -13.41
N SER A 304 -5.16 -21.85 -13.42
CA SER A 304 -5.15 -21.04 -12.20
C SER A 304 -6.56 -20.75 -11.68
N LEU A 305 -7.51 -20.34 -12.55
CA LEU A 305 -8.90 -20.08 -12.15
C LEU A 305 -9.59 -21.34 -11.61
N ASP A 306 -9.36 -22.50 -12.24
CA ASP A 306 -9.92 -23.78 -11.77
C ASP A 306 -9.33 -24.17 -10.41
N TRP A 307 -8.02 -23.97 -10.20
CA TRP A 307 -7.39 -24.22 -8.92
C TRP A 307 -7.93 -23.29 -7.82
N MET A 308 -8.11 -21.99 -8.11
CA MET A 308 -8.67 -21.04 -7.15
C MET A 308 -10.09 -21.46 -6.73
N LYS A 309 -10.94 -21.79 -7.71
CA LYS A 309 -12.30 -22.28 -7.46
C LYS A 309 -12.32 -23.56 -6.61
N GLN A 310 -11.47 -24.54 -6.93
CA GLN A 310 -11.37 -25.79 -6.16
C GLN A 310 -10.92 -25.59 -4.71
N ASN A 311 -10.20 -24.50 -4.43
CA ASN A 311 -9.71 -24.19 -3.10
C ASN A 311 -10.54 -23.12 -2.39
N ASN A 312 -11.71 -22.78 -2.92
CA ASN A 312 -12.59 -21.75 -2.38
C ASN A 312 -11.86 -20.39 -2.25
N ILE A 313 -11.13 -20.01 -3.30
CA ILE A 313 -10.42 -18.73 -3.38
C ILE A 313 -11.10 -17.91 -4.48
N ASP A 314 -11.54 -16.72 -4.11
CA ASP A 314 -12.17 -15.79 -5.05
C ASP A 314 -11.13 -15.18 -5.99
N VAL A 315 -11.54 -14.68 -7.15
CA VAL A 315 -10.62 -14.04 -8.11
C VAL A 315 -11.10 -12.65 -8.50
N ARG A 316 -10.19 -11.68 -8.44
CA ARG A 316 -10.30 -10.36 -9.09
C ARG A 316 -9.63 -10.42 -10.46
N GLY A 317 -10.31 -9.94 -11.49
CA GLY A 317 -9.76 -9.75 -12.82
C GLY A 317 -9.05 -8.39 -12.93
N HIS A 318 -7.85 -8.38 -13.52
CA HIS A 318 -7.03 -7.19 -13.66
C HIS A 318 -6.25 -7.22 -15.00
N CYS A 319 -6.46 -6.28 -15.91
CA CYS A 319 -7.53 -5.28 -15.98
C CYS A 319 -8.06 -5.21 -17.43
N LEU A 320 -9.30 -4.73 -17.60
CA LEU A 320 -9.95 -4.68 -18.91
C LEU A 320 -9.40 -3.53 -19.76
N VAL A 321 -9.31 -2.31 -19.22
CA VAL A 321 -8.80 -1.13 -19.94
C VAL A 321 -7.76 -0.40 -19.09
N TRP A 322 -6.50 -0.39 -19.55
CA TRP A 322 -5.43 0.42 -18.93
C TRP A 322 -5.20 1.75 -19.67
N GLY A 323 -5.72 1.93 -20.89
CA GLY A 323 -5.73 3.23 -21.57
C GLY A 323 -4.41 3.72 -22.19
N SER A 324 -3.33 2.92 -22.15
CA SER A 324 -2.07 3.21 -22.85
C SER A 324 -1.72 2.19 -23.93
N PHE A 325 -1.16 2.68 -25.04
CA PHE A 325 -0.72 1.85 -26.16
C PHE A 325 0.35 0.82 -25.77
N LEU A 326 1.17 1.10 -24.75
CA LEU A 326 2.16 0.15 -24.25
C LEU A 326 1.53 -1.02 -23.48
N ARG A 327 0.25 -0.92 -23.14
CA ARG A 327 -0.51 -1.86 -22.29
C ARG A 327 -1.68 -2.50 -23.02
N MET A 328 -1.79 -2.27 -24.33
CA MET A 328 -2.91 -2.70 -25.16
C MET A 328 -2.40 -3.46 -26.40
N PRO A 329 -3.28 -4.19 -27.11
CA PRO A 329 -2.93 -4.82 -28.37
C PRO A 329 -2.38 -3.85 -29.43
N LYS A 330 -1.54 -4.36 -30.33
CA LYS A 330 -0.82 -3.55 -31.33
C LYS A 330 -1.72 -2.92 -32.40
N ASP A 331 -2.94 -3.40 -32.56
CA ASP A 331 -3.94 -2.83 -33.46
C ASP A 331 -4.54 -1.52 -32.92
N ILE A 332 -4.58 -1.32 -31.59
CA ILE A 332 -5.20 -0.15 -30.97
C ILE A 332 -4.61 1.19 -31.46
N PRO A 333 -3.28 1.39 -31.53
CA PRO A 333 -2.71 2.63 -32.06
C PRO A 333 -3.12 2.92 -33.53
N SER A 334 -3.37 1.89 -34.34
CA SER A 334 -3.72 2.03 -35.76
C SER A 334 -5.17 2.48 -36.00
N ILE A 335 -6.00 2.43 -34.97
CA ILE A 335 -7.41 2.80 -35.01
C ILE A 335 -7.74 4.00 -34.11
N ILE A 336 -6.74 4.68 -33.53
CA ILE A 336 -6.96 5.80 -32.60
C ILE A 336 -7.76 6.94 -33.23
N ASP A 337 -7.57 7.21 -34.53
CA ASP A 337 -8.29 8.25 -35.28
C ASP A 337 -9.64 7.76 -35.83
N LYS A 338 -10.11 6.59 -35.40
CA LYS A 338 -11.41 6.00 -35.79
C LYS A 338 -12.26 5.75 -34.53
N PRO A 339 -12.85 6.79 -33.93
CA PRO A 339 -13.44 6.71 -32.59
C PRO A 339 -14.51 5.62 -32.46
N ASP A 340 -15.40 5.45 -33.44
CA ASP A 340 -16.44 4.41 -33.37
C ASP A 340 -15.88 2.99 -33.47
N VAL A 341 -14.82 2.81 -34.28
CA VAL A 341 -14.11 1.54 -34.41
C VAL A 341 -13.37 1.22 -33.11
N LEU A 342 -12.69 2.22 -32.52
CA LEU A 342 -12.00 2.07 -31.24
C LEU A 342 -12.98 1.74 -30.11
N LYS A 343 -14.10 2.47 -29.99
CA LYS A 343 -15.15 2.20 -29.01
C LYS A 343 -15.66 0.76 -29.13
N ARG A 344 -16.01 0.32 -30.34
CA ARG A 344 -16.47 -1.05 -30.60
C ARG A 344 -15.42 -2.07 -30.20
N ARG A 345 -14.16 -1.88 -30.61
CA ARG A 345 -13.04 -2.78 -30.31
C ARG A 345 -12.81 -2.95 -28.80
N ILE A 346 -12.97 -1.88 -28.01
CA ILE A 346 -12.88 -1.93 -26.55
C ILE A 346 -14.08 -2.68 -25.94
N ILE A 347 -15.30 -2.37 -26.38
CA ILE A 347 -16.52 -3.03 -25.90
C ILE A 347 -16.48 -4.55 -26.17
N ASP A 348 -16.06 -4.94 -27.38
CA ASP A 348 -15.96 -6.35 -27.76
C ASP A 348 -14.94 -7.10 -26.88
N HIS A 349 -13.80 -6.47 -26.54
CA HIS A 349 -12.84 -7.05 -25.60
C HIS A 349 -13.43 -7.21 -24.19
N ILE A 350 -14.16 -6.19 -23.70
CA ILE A 350 -14.81 -6.25 -22.39
C ILE A 350 -15.81 -7.41 -22.33
N HIS A 351 -16.65 -7.56 -23.35
CA HIS A 351 -17.61 -8.66 -23.43
C HIS A 351 -16.92 -10.04 -23.46
N ASP A 352 -15.85 -10.18 -24.23
CA ASP A 352 -15.07 -11.42 -24.29
C ASP A 352 -14.46 -11.78 -22.93
N ALA A 353 -13.74 -10.84 -22.31
CA ALA A 353 -13.03 -11.08 -21.06
C ALA A 353 -13.97 -11.36 -19.87
N VAL A 354 -15.01 -10.54 -19.71
CA VAL A 354 -15.99 -10.70 -18.62
C VAL A 354 -16.87 -11.92 -18.86
N GLY A 355 -17.28 -12.17 -20.11
CA GLY A 355 -18.09 -13.32 -20.49
C GLY A 355 -17.37 -14.64 -20.25
N ALA A 356 -16.12 -14.76 -20.68
CA ALA A 356 -15.33 -15.99 -20.56
C ALA A 356 -14.94 -16.33 -19.11
N THR A 357 -14.95 -15.35 -18.20
CA THR A 357 -14.61 -15.54 -16.78
C THR A 357 -15.81 -15.68 -15.85
N ARG A 358 -17.03 -15.76 -16.40
CA ARG A 358 -18.27 -15.89 -15.63
C ARG A 358 -18.23 -17.09 -14.67
N GLY A 359 -18.57 -16.86 -13.41
CA GLY A 359 -18.56 -17.88 -12.36
C GLY A 359 -17.16 -18.32 -11.87
N LYS A 360 -16.11 -17.59 -12.29
CA LYS A 360 -14.72 -17.76 -11.85
C LYS A 360 -14.12 -16.47 -11.28
N VAL A 361 -14.53 -15.32 -11.80
CA VAL A 361 -14.11 -13.98 -11.34
C VAL A 361 -15.29 -13.28 -10.68
N ILE A 362 -15.07 -12.66 -9.51
CA ILE A 362 -16.10 -11.99 -8.71
C ILE A 362 -16.09 -10.46 -8.83
N THR A 363 -14.98 -9.89 -9.30
CA THR A 363 -14.83 -8.45 -9.53
C THR A 363 -13.83 -8.19 -10.64
N TRP A 364 -13.99 -7.11 -11.40
CA TRP A 364 -13.06 -6.68 -12.45
C TRP A 364 -12.63 -5.22 -12.25
N ASP A 365 -11.33 -4.97 -12.38
CA ASP A 365 -10.83 -3.63 -12.68
C ASP A 365 -11.20 -3.29 -14.12
N VAL A 366 -12.30 -2.55 -14.28
CA VAL A 366 -12.80 -2.15 -15.61
C VAL A 366 -11.84 -1.15 -16.22
N VAL A 367 -11.43 -0.16 -15.43
CA VAL A 367 -10.48 0.86 -15.86
C VAL A 367 -9.37 0.98 -14.82
N ASN A 368 -8.12 0.93 -15.30
CA ASN A 368 -6.92 1.06 -14.49
C ASN A 368 -6.17 2.35 -14.87
N GLU A 369 -5.84 3.17 -13.87
CA GLU A 369 -4.99 4.35 -13.98
C GLU A 369 -5.35 5.36 -15.10
N PRO A 370 -6.64 5.74 -15.28
CA PRO A 370 -7.03 6.66 -16.34
C PRO A 370 -6.41 8.05 -16.21
N GLN A 371 -5.88 8.39 -15.04
CA GLN A 371 -5.16 9.65 -14.83
C GLN A 371 -3.82 9.73 -15.57
N SER A 372 -3.06 8.63 -15.61
CA SER A 372 -1.68 8.60 -16.10
C SER A 372 -1.56 7.92 -17.47
N HIS A 373 -2.52 7.08 -17.84
CA HIS A 373 -2.53 6.31 -19.09
C HIS A 373 -3.64 6.81 -20.02
N THR A 374 -3.36 7.91 -20.71
CA THR A 374 -4.36 8.71 -21.43
C THR A 374 -4.35 8.58 -22.95
N ASP A 375 -3.65 7.60 -23.51
CA ASP A 375 -3.51 7.47 -24.96
C ASP A 375 -4.87 7.31 -25.66
N VAL A 376 -5.77 6.52 -25.08
CA VAL A 376 -7.13 6.32 -25.62
C VAL A 376 -8.01 7.57 -25.51
N PHE A 377 -7.75 8.43 -24.52
CA PHE A 377 -8.51 9.66 -24.27
C PHE A 377 -8.07 10.84 -25.15
N LYS A 378 -7.10 10.63 -26.06
CA LYS A 378 -6.70 11.66 -27.05
C LYS A 378 -7.84 11.99 -28.02
N ASN A 379 -8.63 10.98 -28.41
CA ASN A 379 -9.73 11.09 -29.37
C ASN A 379 -11.07 10.57 -28.80
N LEU A 380 -11.13 10.27 -27.50
CA LEU A 380 -12.32 9.86 -26.78
C LEU A 380 -12.45 10.69 -25.51
N ASP A 381 -13.63 11.21 -25.22
CA ASP A 381 -13.89 11.86 -23.93
C ASP A 381 -13.90 10.83 -22.80
N ASP A 382 -13.51 11.25 -21.58
CA ASP A 382 -13.55 10.43 -20.36
C ASP A 382 -14.91 9.73 -20.14
N GLU A 383 -16.01 10.32 -20.62
CA GLU A 383 -17.36 9.75 -20.51
C GLU A 383 -17.48 8.37 -21.19
N VAL A 384 -16.59 8.01 -22.13
CA VAL A 384 -16.56 6.67 -22.74
C VAL A 384 -16.38 5.55 -21.70
N MET A 385 -15.78 5.86 -20.54
CA MET A 385 -15.65 4.90 -19.45
C MET A 385 -17.02 4.40 -18.97
N VAL A 386 -18.08 5.22 -19.06
CA VAL A 386 -19.45 4.81 -18.69
C VAL A 386 -19.90 3.63 -19.53
N ASP A 387 -19.61 3.65 -20.83
CA ASP A 387 -19.96 2.56 -21.75
C ASP A 387 -19.17 1.29 -21.44
N TRP A 388 -17.91 1.42 -21.00
CA TRP A 388 -17.08 0.27 -20.60
C TRP A 388 -17.62 -0.42 -19.35
N PHE A 389 -18.06 0.34 -18.35
CA PHE A 389 -18.72 -0.22 -17.16
C PHE A 389 -20.07 -0.87 -17.52
N LYS A 390 -20.86 -0.26 -18.41
CA LYS A 390 -22.12 -0.85 -18.90
C LYS A 390 -21.87 -2.17 -19.64
N ALA A 391 -20.91 -2.20 -20.56
CA ALA A 391 -20.52 -3.42 -21.27
C ALA A 391 -20.08 -4.54 -20.31
N ALA A 392 -19.30 -4.21 -19.28
CA ALA A 392 -18.89 -5.20 -18.28
C ALA A 392 -20.10 -5.75 -17.49
N HIS A 393 -21.05 -4.88 -17.11
CA HIS A 393 -22.27 -5.28 -16.43
C HIS A 393 -23.21 -6.12 -17.32
N GLU A 394 -23.35 -5.76 -18.60
CA GLU A 394 -24.09 -6.53 -19.59
C GLU A 394 -23.51 -7.95 -19.76
N ALA A 395 -22.18 -8.06 -19.79
CA ALA A 395 -21.50 -9.34 -19.87
C ALA A 395 -21.60 -10.18 -18.58
N ASN A 396 -21.68 -9.54 -17.40
CA ASN A 396 -21.94 -10.23 -16.14
C ASN A 396 -22.50 -9.28 -15.07
N PRO A 397 -23.81 -9.34 -14.76
CA PRO A 397 -24.43 -8.38 -13.85
C PRO A 397 -24.20 -8.68 -12.37
N THR A 398 -23.58 -9.81 -12.02
CA THR A 398 -23.45 -10.28 -10.62
C THR A 398 -22.08 -10.01 -10.00
N ILE A 399 -21.18 -9.34 -10.71
CA ILE A 399 -19.80 -9.10 -10.26
C ILE A 399 -19.59 -7.63 -9.88
N GLY A 400 -18.58 -7.39 -9.05
CA GLY A 400 -18.08 -6.05 -8.79
C GLY A 400 -17.40 -5.45 -10.03
N LEU A 401 -17.54 -4.14 -10.20
CA LEU A 401 -16.90 -3.34 -11.25
C LEU A 401 -16.15 -2.18 -10.61
N THR A 402 -14.83 -2.18 -10.78
CA THR A 402 -13.90 -1.33 -10.04
C THR A 402 -13.22 -0.30 -10.95
N LEU A 403 -13.12 0.94 -10.48
CA LEU A 403 -12.18 1.94 -11.00
C LEU A 403 -10.91 1.89 -10.13
N ASN A 404 -9.77 1.44 -10.69
CA ASN A 404 -8.53 1.22 -9.94
C ASN A 404 -7.47 2.29 -10.26
N GLU A 405 -6.82 2.84 -9.23
CA GLU A 405 -5.89 3.96 -9.41
C GLU A 405 -4.64 3.88 -8.50
N THR A 406 -3.50 4.34 -9.02
CA THR A 406 -2.19 4.30 -8.35
C THR A 406 -1.99 5.42 -7.32
N THR A 407 -2.91 6.38 -7.29
CA THR A 407 -2.70 7.67 -6.61
C THR A 407 -2.54 7.58 -5.10
N THR A 408 -2.87 6.47 -4.42
CA THR A 408 -2.68 6.33 -2.96
C THR A 408 -1.23 6.41 -2.50
N GLY A 409 -0.24 6.30 -3.40
CA GLY A 409 1.16 6.62 -3.11
C GLY A 409 1.59 8.08 -3.38
N SER A 410 0.72 8.92 -3.94
CA SER A 410 1.06 10.28 -4.40
C SER A 410 0.43 11.36 -3.51
N MET A 411 1.23 12.33 -3.06
CA MET A 411 0.80 13.27 -2.03
C MET A 411 -0.02 14.47 -2.52
N ASP A 412 -0.12 14.75 -3.84
CA ASP A 412 -0.76 15.98 -4.35
C ASP A 412 -1.53 15.78 -5.68
N GLY A 413 -2.74 16.36 -5.78
CA GLY A 413 -3.55 16.54 -7.01
C GLY A 413 -4.19 15.29 -7.65
N GLY A 414 -3.65 14.09 -7.41
CA GLY A 414 -4.17 12.85 -8.01
C GLY A 414 -5.54 12.43 -7.47
N MET A 415 -5.77 12.64 -6.16
CA MET A 415 -7.03 12.27 -5.50
C MET A 415 -8.24 13.03 -6.05
N ASP A 416 -8.05 14.30 -6.42
CA ASP A 416 -9.15 15.13 -6.91
C ASP A 416 -9.63 14.66 -8.29
N ARG A 417 -8.70 14.24 -9.16
CA ARG A 417 -9.04 13.65 -10.46
C ARG A 417 -9.67 12.27 -10.32
N PHE A 418 -9.15 11.44 -9.43
CA PHE A 418 -9.73 10.13 -9.16
C PHE A 418 -11.18 10.25 -8.65
N GLU A 419 -11.43 11.16 -7.70
CA GLU A 419 -12.78 11.46 -7.23
C GLU A 419 -13.66 12.05 -8.35
N LYS A 420 -13.12 12.92 -9.20
CA LYS A 420 -13.86 13.47 -10.35
C LYS A 420 -14.31 12.36 -11.31
N HIS A 421 -13.43 11.41 -11.63
CA HIS A 421 -13.76 10.26 -12.48
C HIS A 421 -14.84 9.38 -11.83
N ALA A 422 -14.70 9.05 -10.55
CA ALA A 422 -15.70 8.28 -9.82
C ALA A 422 -17.08 8.98 -9.83
N ARG A 423 -17.13 10.28 -9.53
CA ARG A 423 -18.37 11.08 -9.54
C ARG A 423 -18.98 11.18 -10.94
N MET A 424 -18.16 11.31 -11.98
CA MET A 424 -18.62 11.31 -13.37
C MET A 424 -19.30 9.98 -13.72
N LEU A 425 -18.65 8.86 -13.42
CA LEU A 425 -19.20 7.52 -13.66
C LEU A 425 -20.56 7.34 -12.96
N MET A 426 -20.62 7.69 -11.67
CA MET A 426 -21.87 7.60 -10.90
C MET A 426 -22.97 8.51 -11.47
N ALA A 427 -22.64 9.78 -11.77
CA ALA A 427 -23.61 10.76 -12.27
C ALA A 427 -24.18 10.39 -13.65
N LYS A 428 -23.41 9.66 -14.47
CA LYS A 428 -23.79 9.21 -15.81
C LYS A 428 -24.37 7.79 -15.84
N GLY A 429 -24.60 7.18 -14.67
CA GLY A 429 -25.26 5.88 -14.55
C GLY A 429 -24.38 4.68 -14.93
N ALA A 430 -23.05 4.79 -14.75
CA ALA A 430 -22.18 3.63 -14.83
C ALA A 430 -22.46 2.68 -13.64
N PRO A 431 -22.53 1.34 -13.85
CA PRO A 431 -22.71 0.36 -12.77
C PRO A 431 -21.42 0.12 -11.95
N ILE A 432 -20.75 1.19 -11.53
CA ILE A 432 -19.56 1.12 -10.67
C ILE A 432 -19.96 0.66 -9.26
N THR A 433 -19.19 -0.28 -8.70
CA THR A 433 -19.46 -0.82 -7.35
C THR A 433 -18.37 -0.45 -6.36
N SER A 434 -17.12 -0.32 -6.82
CA SER A 434 -15.98 -0.06 -5.93
C SER A 434 -14.89 0.82 -6.53
N LEU A 435 -14.07 1.37 -5.64
CA LEU A 435 -12.87 2.13 -5.95
C LEU A 435 -11.63 1.39 -5.45
N GLY A 436 -10.71 1.12 -6.37
CA GLY A 436 -9.47 0.42 -6.12
C GLY A 436 -8.33 1.39 -5.84
N PHE A 437 -7.61 1.14 -4.74
CA PHE A 437 -6.44 1.88 -4.32
C PHE A 437 -5.21 0.98 -4.38
N GLN A 438 -4.37 1.13 -5.41
CA GLN A 438 -3.21 0.26 -5.61
C GLN A 438 -2.29 0.25 -4.39
N SER A 439 -2.04 1.41 -3.77
CA SER A 439 -1.33 1.47 -2.49
C SER A 439 0.12 0.99 -2.54
N HIS A 440 0.81 1.29 -3.64
CA HIS A 440 2.27 1.15 -3.75
C HIS A 440 2.97 2.24 -2.93
N PHE A 441 3.67 1.83 -1.87
CA PHE A 441 4.39 2.74 -0.98
C PHE A 441 5.89 2.49 -1.01
N SER A 442 6.65 3.51 -0.59
CA SER A 442 8.07 3.38 -0.28
C SER A 442 8.50 4.35 0.82
N GLN A 443 9.68 4.10 1.37
CA GLN A 443 10.40 4.93 2.32
C GLN A 443 9.66 5.14 3.63
N LEU A 444 8.95 6.27 3.79
CA LEU A 444 8.17 6.52 4.99
C LEU A 444 6.71 6.10 4.83
N GLY A 445 6.27 5.74 3.62
CA GLY A 445 4.85 5.53 3.36
C GLY A 445 4.04 6.81 3.55
N MET A 446 2.83 6.69 4.11
CA MET A 446 1.91 7.81 4.34
C MET A 446 1.50 7.88 5.83
N PRO A 447 1.36 9.07 6.43
CA PRO A 447 0.79 9.17 7.76
C PRO A 447 -0.55 8.42 7.90
N ILE A 448 -0.68 7.57 8.92
CA ILE A 448 -1.87 6.73 9.10
C ILE A 448 -3.16 7.56 9.27
N PRO A 449 -3.18 8.68 10.01
CA PRO A 449 -4.35 9.56 10.06
C PRO A 449 -4.74 10.13 8.68
N LYS A 450 -3.76 10.38 7.80
CA LYS A 450 -4.03 10.85 6.43
C LYS A 450 -4.63 9.74 5.57
N VAL A 451 -4.17 8.49 5.73
CA VAL A 451 -4.80 7.33 5.08
C VAL A 451 -6.27 7.26 5.47
N TYR A 452 -6.58 7.36 6.77
CA TYR A 452 -7.97 7.35 7.23
C TYR A 452 -8.81 8.49 6.63
N ALA A 453 -8.27 9.71 6.59
CA ALA A 453 -8.96 10.85 5.99
C ALA A 453 -9.25 10.65 4.49
N ILE A 454 -8.36 9.97 3.75
CA ILE A 454 -8.60 9.60 2.35
C ILE A 454 -9.72 8.56 2.27
N LEU A 455 -9.69 7.50 3.09
CA LEU A 455 -10.74 6.49 3.11
C LEU A 455 -12.10 7.11 3.44
N GLU A 456 -12.17 8.04 4.40
CA GLU A 456 -13.39 8.78 4.75
C GLU A 456 -13.87 9.66 3.59
N ARG A 457 -12.96 10.33 2.89
CA ARG A 457 -13.29 11.16 1.72
C ARG A 457 -13.97 10.33 0.63
N PHE A 458 -13.40 9.20 0.26
CA PHE A 458 -13.96 8.34 -0.79
C PHE A 458 -15.14 7.48 -0.31
N GLY A 459 -15.17 7.10 0.97
CA GLY A 459 -16.27 6.35 1.57
C GLY A 459 -17.61 7.10 1.53
N LYS A 460 -17.57 8.44 1.50
CA LYS A 460 -18.75 9.31 1.31
C LYS A 460 -19.41 9.17 -0.07
N LEU A 461 -18.73 8.57 -1.04
CA LEU A 461 -19.33 8.25 -2.35
C LEU A 461 -20.28 7.06 -2.26
N GLY A 462 -20.28 6.30 -1.16
CA GLY A 462 -21.16 5.16 -0.95
C GLY A 462 -20.68 3.86 -1.58
N LEU A 463 -19.68 3.91 -2.47
CA LEU A 463 -18.99 2.76 -3.07
C LEU A 463 -18.15 2.00 -2.05
N ASP A 464 -17.88 0.72 -2.34
CA ASP A 464 -16.89 -0.05 -1.61
C ASP A 464 -15.47 0.43 -1.96
N LEU A 465 -14.54 0.30 -1.02
CA LEU A 465 -13.15 0.66 -1.16
C LEU A 465 -12.29 -0.61 -1.10
N GLU A 466 -11.37 -0.75 -2.03
CA GLU A 466 -10.54 -1.95 -2.16
C GLU A 466 -9.06 -1.56 -2.14
N ILE A 467 -8.27 -2.16 -1.25
CA ILE A 467 -6.82 -2.04 -1.32
C ILE A 467 -6.32 -3.12 -2.27
N THR A 468 -5.86 -2.70 -3.45
CA THR A 468 -5.77 -3.59 -4.61
C THR A 468 -4.38 -4.14 -4.89
N GLU A 469 -3.31 -3.42 -4.53
CA GLU A 469 -1.94 -3.75 -4.95
C GLU A 469 -0.90 -3.38 -3.89
N PHE A 470 -1.22 -3.56 -2.60
CA PHE A 470 -0.36 -3.10 -1.51
C PHE A 470 1.01 -3.78 -1.58
N ASP A 471 2.03 -2.97 -1.77
CA ASP A 471 3.41 -3.34 -1.53
C ASP A 471 4.16 -2.13 -0.93
N TYR A 472 5.12 -2.41 -0.06
CA TYR A 472 5.84 -1.36 0.65
C TYR A 472 7.31 -1.71 0.77
N SER A 473 8.17 -0.76 0.41
CA SER A 473 9.60 -0.82 0.66
C SER A 473 9.94 0.26 1.69
N GLY A 474 10.07 -0.10 2.97
CA GLY A 474 10.42 0.84 4.04
C GLY A 474 11.89 1.26 4.01
N VAL A 475 12.31 2.11 4.95
CA VAL A 475 13.75 2.40 5.16
C VAL A 475 14.51 1.16 5.63
N ASP A 476 13.84 0.30 6.41
CA ASP A 476 14.30 -1.01 6.85
C ASP A 476 13.11 -2.00 6.99
N GLU A 477 13.40 -3.25 7.37
CA GLU A 477 12.38 -4.29 7.52
C GLU A 477 11.47 -4.10 8.76
N ASN A 478 11.95 -3.41 9.81
CA ASN A 478 11.15 -3.12 11.00
C ASN A 478 10.10 -2.06 10.67
N MET A 479 10.48 -1.01 9.94
CA MET A 479 9.58 -0.02 9.41
C MET A 479 8.61 -0.64 8.39
N GLN A 480 9.10 -1.56 7.54
CA GLN A 480 8.25 -2.31 6.62
C GLN A 480 7.15 -3.07 7.36
N ALA A 481 7.51 -3.78 8.44
CA ALA A 481 6.57 -4.50 9.28
C ALA A 481 5.60 -3.58 10.00
N ALA A 482 6.11 -2.51 10.62
CA ALA A 482 5.30 -1.55 11.35
C ALA A 482 4.26 -0.90 10.42
N PHE A 483 4.69 -0.40 9.25
CA PHE A 483 3.78 0.24 8.31
C PHE A 483 2.77 -0.74 7.72
N THR A 484 3.19 -1.98 7.41
CA THR A 484 2.27 -3.04 6.95
C THR A 484 1.18 -3.28 7.99
N ARG A 485 1.56 -3.49 9.26
CA ARG A 485 0.62 -3.67 10.37
C ARG A 485 -0.36 -2.49 10.48
N ASP A 486 0.18 -1.28 10.44
CA ASP A 486 -0.61 -0.08 10.71
C ASP A 486 -1.54 0.28 9.55
N TYR A 487 -1.05 0.16 8.32
CA TYR A 487 -1.83 0.38 7.11
C TYR A 487 -2.95 -0.66 6.97
N MET A 488 -2.66 -1.94 7.23
CA MET A 488 -3.70 -2.98 7.29
C MET A 488 -4.73 -2.67 8.38
N THR A 489 -4.30 -2.28 9.57
CA THR A 489 -5.20 -2.00 10.70
C THR A 489 -6.15 -0.84 10.39
N ILE A 490 -5.62 0.27 9.86
CA ILE A 490 -6.47 1.43 9.56
C ILE A 490 -7.47 1.12 8.43
N CYS A 491 -7.04 0.40 7.39
CA CYS A 491 -7.89 -0.02 6.28
C CYS A 491 -8.97 -0.99 6.76
N PHE A 492 -8.59 -2.03 7.51
CA PHE A 492 -9.53 -2.99 8.09
C PHE A 492 -10.53 -2.31 9.04
N SER A 493 -10.14 -1.24 9.74
CA SER A 493 -11.07 -0.50 10.61
C SER A 493 -12.15 0.31 9.88
N HIS A 494 -11.97 0.65 8.61
CA HIS A 494 -12.91 1.53 7.90
C HIS A 494 -14.08 0.73 7.30
N PRO A 495 -15.35 1.08 7.57
CA PRO A 495 -16.50 0.24 7.22
C PRO A 495 -16.68 0.01 5.71
N LYS A 496 -16.25 0.95 4.86
CA LYS A 496 -16.31 0.81 3.40
C LYS A 496 -15.16 0.05 2.77
N VAL A 497 -14.09 -0.26 3.52
CA VAL A 497 -13.02 -1.10 2.96
C VAL A 497 -13.48 -2.55 3.01
N THR A 498 -13.37 -3.28 1.91
CA THR A 498 -13.86 -4.68 1.81
C THR A 498 -12.76 -5.68 1.49
N SER A 499 -11.64 -5.22 0.91
CA SER A 499 -10.52 -6.07 0.53
C SER A 499 -9.15 -5.45 0.80
N PHE A 500 -8.15 -6.32 1.02
CA PHE A 500 -6.74 -5.98 1.12
C PHE A 500 -5.87 -7.01 0.41
N LEU A 501 -5.29 -6.60 -0.72
CA LEU A 501 -4.46 -7.43 -1.60
C LEU A 501 -3.00 -6.98 -1.54
N HIS A 502 -2.10 -7.93 -1.30
CA HIS A 502 -0.66 -7.74 -1.47
C HIS A 502 -0.25 -7.88 -2.95
N TRP A 503 0.61 -7.01 -3.47
CA TRP A 503 1.09 -7.12 -4.86
C TRP A 503 2.25 -8.12 -5.04
N GLY A 504 2.07 -9.31 -4.45
CA GLY A 504 3.02 -10.41 -4.46
C GLY A 504 3.49 -10.77 -3.05
N PHE A 505 3.36 -12.04 -2.66
CA PHE A 505 3.72 -12.49 -1.31
C PHE A 505 5.12 -13.12 -1.23
N TRP A 506 5.68 -13.61 -2.33
CA TRP A 506 6.96 -14.33 -2.34
C TRP A 506 8.01 -13.67 -3.22
N ALA A 507 9.19 -13.39 -2.66
CA ALA A 507 10.29 -12.71 -3.35
C ALA A 507 10.80 -13.45 -4.60
N GLY A 508 10.65 -14.78 -4.68
CA GLY A 508 10.95 -15.56 -5.89
C GLY A 508 9.99 -15.33 -7.06
N SER A 509 8.88 -14.61 -6.83
CA SER A 509 7.83 -14.35 -7.81
C SER A 509 7.23 -12.95 -7.62
N HIS A 510 8.09 -11.93 -7.51
CA HIS A 510 7.69 -10.55 -7.31
C HIS A 510 8.54 -9.59 -8.15
N TRP A 511 7.92 -8.58 -8.75
CA TRP A 511 8.59 -7.52 -9.52
C TRP A 511 9.52 -6.62 -8.68
N ARG A 512 9.40 -6.67 -7.35
CA ARG A 512 10.14 -5.93 -6.33
C ARG A 512 10.36 -6.87 -5.12
N PRO A 513 11.33 -7.80 -5.21
CA PRO A 513 11.49 -8.88 -4.22
C PRO A 513 11.62 -8.40 -2.76
N ASP A 514 12.14 -7.19 -2.54
CA ASP A 514 12.24 -6.54 -1.23
C ASP A 514 10.88 -6.22 -0.58
N ARG A 515 9.78 -6.22 -1.34
CA ARG A 515 8.44 -5.88 -0.85
C ARG A 515 7.57 -7.08 -0.47
N ALA A 516 8.02 -8.29 -0.78
CA ALA A 516 7.32 -9.54 -0.49
C ALA A 516 7.15 -9.78 1.03
N LEU A 517 6.27 -10.72 1.38
CA LEU A 517 6.08 -11.23 2.75
C LEU A 517 7.08 -12.36 3.10
N PHE A 518 7.59 -13.05 2.07
CA PHE A 518 8.58 -14.12 2.19
C PHE A 518 9.82 -13.81 1.35
N ASN A 519 10.99 -14.11 1.91
CA ASN A 519 12.24 -14.14 1.18
C ASN A 519 12.25 -15.23 0.11
N LYS A 520 13.25 -15.20 -0.78
CA LYS A 520 13.36 -16.14 -1.90
C LYS A 520 13.49 -17.60 -1.42
N ASP A 521 14.09 -17.82 -0.26
CA ASP A 521 14.28 -19.11 0.41
C ASP A 521 13.08 -19.55 1.27
N TRP A 522 11.94 -18.85 1.17
CA TRP A 522 10.72 -19.08 1.96
C TRP A 522 10.81 -18.72 3.45
N THR A 523 11.89 -18.10 3.91
CA THR A 523 11.90 -17.52 5.26
C THR A 523 10.90 -16.36 5.31
N ILE A 524 10.09 -16.32 6.37
CA ILE A 524 9.10 -15.25 6.56
C ILE A 524 9.81 -13.96 6.94
N LYS A 525 9.42 -12.85 6.33
CA LYS A 525 9.92 -11.53 6.68
C LYS A 525 9.12 -10.90 7.82
N PRO A 526 9.64 -9.90 8.54
CA PRO A 526 8.92 -9.21 9.61
C PRO A 526 7.53 -8.68 9.20
N ASN A 527 7.37 -8.16 7.99
CA ASN A 527 6.07 -7.72 7.46
C ASN A 527 5.12 -8.90 7.14
N GLY A 528 5.66 -10.05 6.73
CA GLY A 528 4.91 -11.30 6.62
C GLY A 528 4.42 -11.80 7.98
N GLN A 529 5.25 -11.69 9.02
CA GLN A 529 4.84 -12.04 10.38
C GLN A 529 3.75 -11.09 10.88
N ALA A 530 3.91 -9.78 10.67
CA ALA A 530 2.89 -8.79 11.02
C ALA A 530 1.53 -9.06 10.35
N TYR A 531 1.52 -9.48 9.07
CA TYR A 531 0.32 -9.93 8.38
C TYR A 531 -0.34 -11.12 9.11
N LYS A 532 0.44 -12.17 9.43
CA LYS A 532 -0.07 -13.37 10.10
C LYS A 532 -0.61 -13.06 11.50
N ASP A 533 0.10 -12.24 12.25
CA ASP A 533 -0.28 -11.83 13.60
C ASP A 533 -1.63 -11.08 13.59
N LEU A 534 -1.84 -10.21 12.60
CA LEU A 534 -3.11 -9.53 12.43
C LEU A 534 -4.22 -10.48 11.97
N VAL A 535 -4.06 -11.13 10.82
CA VAL A 535 -5.16 -11.88 10.17
C VAL A 535 -5.52 -13.15 10.93
N PHE A 536 -4.54 -13.92 11.38
CA PHE A 536 -4.75 -15.22 12.02
C PHE A 536 -4.59 -15.19 13.54
N GLY A 537 -3.94 -14.17 14.09
CA GLY A 537 -3.83 -13.97 15.53
C GLY A 537 -4.92 -13.07 16.10
N LYS A 538 -5.06 -11.85 15.56
CA LYS A 538 -5.93 -10.80 16.13
C LYS A 538 -7.33 -10.79 15.53
N TRP A 539 -7.45 -11.04 14.23
CA TRP A 539 -8.69 -10.92 13.45
C TRP A 539 -9.30 -12.27 13.09
N TRP A 540 -8.97 -13.31 13.87
CA TRP A 540 -9.49 -14.66 13.70
C TRP A 540 -10.24 -15.10 14.95
N THR A 541 -11.46 -15.59 14.79
CA THR A 541 -12.22 -16.12 15.93
C THR A 541 -11.96 -17.61 16.10
N ASP A 542 -11.35 -17.95 17.23
CA ASP A 542 -11.19 -19.32 17.71
C ASP A 542 -11.44 -19.34 19.23
N GLN A 543 -12.66 -19.73 19.64
CA GLN A 543 -13.10 -19.62 21.04
C GLN A 543 -13.66 -20.96 21.54
N LYS A 544 -13.26 -21.35 22.76
CA LYS A 544 -13.84 -22.49 23.49
C LYS A 544 -14.70 -21.95 24.62
N LEU A 545 -15.99 -22.22 24.56
CA LEU A 545 -17.02 -21.67 25.44
C LEU A 545 -17.80 -22.81 26.09
N SER A 546 -18.48 -22.50 27.20
CA SER A 546 -19.38 -23.43 27.86
C SER A 546 -20.76 -22.80 28.00
N THR A 547 -21.82 -23.59 27.83
CA THR A 547 -23.17 -23.09 28.07
C THR A 547 -23.43 -22.78 29.54
N ASP A 548 -24.17 -21.71 29.80
CA ASP A 548 -24.62 -21.33 31.13
C ASP A 548 -25.72 -22.25 31.69
N SER A 549 -26.30 -21.90 32.84
CA SER A 549 -27.41 -22.63 33.48
C SER A 549 -28.70 -22.64 32.65
N GLN A 550 -28.81 -21.73 31.68
CA GLN A 550 -29.88 -21.68 30.69
C GLN A 550 -29.48 -22.36 29.39
N GLY A 551 -28.36 -23.08 29.31
CA GLY A 551 -27.92 -23.72 28.07
C GLY A 551 -27.53 -22.72 26.97
N SER A 552 -27.14 -21.50 27.34
CA SER A 552 -26.91 -20.39 26.41
C SER A 552 -25.44 -19.97 26.38
N ILE A 553 -25.01 -19.46 25.22
CA ILE A 553 -23.73 -18.78 25.01
C ILE A 553 -24.04 -17.46 24.29
N GLN A 554 -23.41 -16.38 24.75
CA GLN A 554 -23.35 -15.11 24.03
C GLN A 554 -21.89 -14.72 23.83
N THR A 555 -21.51 -14.44 22.60
CA THR A 555 -20.16 -13.97 22.25
C THR A 555 -20.21 -13.08 21.01
N ARG A 556 -19.07 -12.50 20.64
CA ARG A 556 -18.86 -11.79 19.38
C ARG A 556 -17.71 -12.43 18.62
N GLY A 557 -17.91 -12.65 17.32
CA GLY A 557 -16.91 -13.20 16.40
C GLY A 557 -16.68 -12.29 15.20
N PHE A 558 -15.54 -12.42 14.54
CA PHE A 558 -15.26 -11.73 13.28
C PHE A 558 -16.22 -12.22 12.18
N LEU A 559 -16.63 -11.32 11.27
CA LEU A 559 -17.56 -11.70 10.20
C LEU A 559 -16.91 -12.75 9.30
N GLY A 560 -17.64 -13.83 9.01
CA GLY A 560 -17.07 -14.97 8.28
C GLY A 560 -17.90 -16.23 8.34
N ASP A 561 -17.34 -17.30 7.77
CA ASP A 561 -17.88 -18.65 7.85
C ASP A 561 -17.21 -19.39 9.02
N TYR A 562 -17.98 -20.27 9.65
CA TYR A 562 -17.62 -20.92 10.91
C TYR A 562 -18.00 -22.40 10.93
N THR A 563 -17.26 -23.15 11.71
CA THR A 563 -17.60 -24.48 12.19
C THR A 563 -17.74 -24.44 13.71
N LEU A 564 -18.89 -24.90 14.21
CA LEU A 564 -19.16 -25.13 15.62
C LEU A 564 -18.99 -26.61 15.93
N THR A 565 -18.13 -26.93 16.90
CA THR A 565 -18.04 -28.29 17.46
C THR A 565 -18.60 -28.29 18.88
N ILE A 566 -19.71 -28.98 19.08
CA ILE A 566 -20.44 -29.04 20.35
C ILE A 566 -20.23 -30.40 21.00
N LYS A 567 -19.85 -30.43 22.28
CA LYS A 567 -19.72 -31.64 23.09
C LYS A 567 -20.59 -31.53 24.33
N ALA A 568 -21.52 -32.46 24.49
CA ALA A 568 -22.39 -32.58 25.66
C ALA A 568 -22.71 -34.06 25.91
N ASP A 569 -22.73 -34.47 27.18
CA ASP A 569 -23.14 -35.81 27.61
C ASP A 569 -22.47 -36.96 26.82
N GLY A 570 -21.17 -36.82 26.54
CA GLY A 570 -20.38 -37.80 25.78
C GLY A 570 -20.64 -37.80 24.26
N LYS A 571 -21.57 -36.99 23.74
CA LYS A 571 -21.86 -36.84 22.31
C LYS A 571 -21.13 -35.63 21.73
N THR A 572 -20.83 -35.71 20.44
CA THR A 572 -20.23 -34.61 19.66
C THR A 572 -21.09 -34.31 18.44
N MET A 573 -21.35 -33.04 18.15
CA MET A 573 -22.04 -32.56 16.96
C MET A 573 -21.26 -31.43 16.30
N THR A 574 -21.30 -31.37 14.97
CA THR A 574 -20.75 -30.26 14.19
C THR A 574 -21.85 -29.49 13.46
N ARG A 575 -21.76 -28.17 13.42
CA ARG A 575 -22.62 -27.27 12.64
C ARG A 575 -21.79 -26.23 11.91
N THR A 576 -22.22 -25.82 10.72
CA THR A 576 -21.65 -24.66 10.03
C THR A 576 -22.58 -23.46 10.14
N LEU A 577 -22.03 -22.26 10.13
CA LEU A 577 -22.79 -21.01 10.09
C LEU A 577 -21.99 -19.93 9.37
N ARG A 578 -22.68 -18.92 8.86
CA ARG A 578 -22.09 -17.66 8.39
C ARG A 578 -22.53 -16.55 9.32
N LEU A 579 -21.58 -15.85 9.92
CA LEU A 579 -21.83 -14.72 10.83
C LEU A 579 -21.75 -13.42 10.03
N GLY A 580 -22.90 -12.77 9.85
CA GLY A 580 -23.04 -11.45 9.23
C GLY A 580 -23.10 -10.30 10.25
N SER A 581 -23.15 -9.07 9.74
CA SER A 581 -23.22 -7.84 10.54
C SER A 581 -24.47 -7.73 11.42
N GLU A 582 -25.55 -8.39 10.99
CA GLU A 582 -26.82 -8.54 11.69
C GLU A 582 -26.76 -9.52 12.87
N GLY A 583 -25.62 -10.19 13.06
CA GLY A 583 -25.42 -11.22 14.06
C GLY A 583 -26.08 -12.56 13.67
N SER A 584 -26.06 -13.52 14.60
CA SER A 584 -26.65 -14.83 14.39
C SER A 584 -27.15 -15.41 15.71
N THR A 585 -28.38 -15.93 15.70
CA THR A 585 -28.96 -16.65 16.84
C THR A 585 -29.29 -18.07 16.41
N LEU A 586 -28.73 -19.06 17.10
CA LEU A 586 -28.88 -20.48 16.80
C LEU A 586 -29.52 -21.21 17.97
N LYS A 587 -30.62 -21.91 17.72
CA LYS A 587 -31.14 -22.94 18.62
C LYS A 587 -30.74 -24.31 18.08
N ILE A 588 -29.93 -25.05 18.84
CA ILE A 588 -29.40 -26.35 18.45
C ILE A 588 -29.97 -27.40 19.41
N VAL A 589 -30.62 -28.41 18.84
CA VAL A 589 -31.13 -29.58 19.56
C VAL A 589 -30.07 -30.69 19.50
N MET A 590 -29.61 -31.16 20.66
CA MET A 590 -28.70 -32.30 20.75
C MET A 590 -29.48 -33.61 20.90
N PRO A 591 -29.06 -34.68 20.20
CA PRO A 591 -29.70 -35.99 20.26
C PRO A 591 -29.36 -36.76 21.53
#